data_AF-A0A967BLT4-F1
#
_entry.id   AF-A0A967BLT4-F1
#
_cell.length_a   1.000
_cell.length_b   1.000
_cell.length_c   1.000
_cell.angle_alpha   90.00
_cell.angle_beta   90.00
_cell.angle_gamma   90.00
#
_symmetry.space_group_name_H-M   'P 1'
#
loop_
_entity.id
_entity.type
_entity.pdbx_description
1 polymer ?
#
loop_
_entity_poly.entity_id
_entity_poly.type
_entity_poly.pdbx_seq_one_letter_code
_entity_poly.pdbx_strand_id
1 'polypeptide(L)'
;MKIKIILAFSILILVNISHEQLVDPMHTTHHGKELSQECMVCHRCEKGQFPTKANLCLQQCTRPFLPKATATQDVVIIDRLMNKYEPVVFAHNLHATMSAMSGGCNNCHHFTQSIDDIKSCGTSGCHSDTNVVNLKMSKPSLKGAYHRQCLGCHREWSHDTDCSFCHAGLTSGKSTVETMDKTDIVGTIHPRIVAKPAYIFNTSHKEGKVVTFHHTDHVNLFGLKCTDCHKGDNCALCHDIVKPEKKFVKHVETCCRCHLEDNCNFCHSNTPKPPFEHYRSTSWALNKYHKDLQCSKCHGPLKKFTKPSTVCTNCHIHWDVGVFDHGVTGLVLNDDHIEEDCEVCHIDRDFSTSPSCGECHDDISYPDDLPGERLSH
;
A
#
# COMPACT_ATOMS: atom_id res chain seq x y z
N MET A 1 64.83 -53.07 -8.55
CA MET A 1 64.59 -52.34 -7.28
C MET A 1 64.11 -50.94 -7.65
N LYS A 2 62.79 -50.69 -7.59
CA LYS A 2 62.06 -50.02 -6.47
C LYS A 2 62.45 -48.54 -6.35
N ILE A 3 61.61 -47.49 -6.33
CA ILE A 3 60.16 -47.22 -6.31
C ILE A 3 60.05 -45.75 -6.78
N LYS A 4 59.15 -45.39 -7.71
CA LYS A 4 58.71 -43.99 -7.88
C LYS A 4 57.28 -43.90 -7.34
N ILE A 5 57.11 -43.16 -6.25
CA ILE A 5 55.83 -42.93 -5.58
C ILE A 5 54.96 -42.05 -6.49
N ILE A 6 53.84 -42.59 -6.94
CA ILE A 6 52.75 -41.85 -7.58
C ILE A 6 51.79 -41.47 -6.45
N LEU A 7 51.71 -40.19 -6.08
CA LEU A 7 50.61 -39.68 -5.28
C LEU A 7 49.48 -39.27 -6.22
N ALA A 8 48.40 -40.04 -6.21
CA ALA A 8 47.15 -39.73 -6.88
C ALA A 8 46.42 -38.63 -6.10
N PHE A 9 46.13 -37.51 -6.74
CA PHE A 9 45.15 -36.54 -6.27
C PHE A 9 43.91 -36.66 -7.15
N SER A 10 42.92 -37.41 -6.65
CA SER A 10 41.58 -37.47 -7.22
C SER A 10 40.88 -36.13 -6.98
N ILE A 11 40.77 -35.29 -8.01
CA ILE A 11 39.92 -34.09 -7.98
C ILE A 11 38.52 -34.52 -8.43
N LEU A 12 37.61 -34.59 -7.47
CA LEU A 12 36.18 -34.74 -7.69
C LEU A 12 35.67 -33.48 -8.42
N ILE A 13 35.29 -33.61 -9.69
CA ILE A 13 34.58 -32.54 -10.42
C ILE A 13 33.11 -32.64 -10.03
N LEU A 14 32.67 -31.80 -9.09
CA LEU A 14 31.26 -31.51 -8.85
C LEU A 14 30.82 -30.45 -9.85
N VAL A 15 30.13 -30.88 -10.90
CA VAL A 15 29.43 -29.99 -11.83
C VAL A 15 28.14 -29.54 -11.14
N ASN A 16 28.09 -28.28 -10.69
CA ASN A 16 26.85 -27.63 -10.30
C ASN A 16 26.22 -26.97 -11.53
N ILE A 17 25.12 -27.56 -12.00
CA ILE A 17 24.22 -26.96 -12.99
C ILE A 17 23.32 -26.00 -12.22
N SER A 18 23.62 -24.71 -12.25
CA SER A 18 22.69 -23.65 -11.80
C SER A 18 22.17 -22.88 -13.00
N HIS A 19 20.85 -22.76 -13.02
CA HIS A 19 20.02 -22.30 -14.11
C HIS A 19 20.27 -20.81 -14.45
N GLU A 20 20.22 -20.55 -15.75
CA GLU A 20 20.09 -19.28 -16.48
C GLU A 20 19.81 -18.02 -15.64
N GLN A 21 20.87 -17.25 -15.37
CA GLN A 21 20.79 -15.79 -15.33
C GLN A 21 21.87 -15.23 -16.25
N LEU A 22 21.48 -14.43 -17.24
CA LEU A 22 22.38 -13.61 -18.04
C LEU A 22 22.95 -12.51 -17.13
N VAL A 23 24.00 -12.84 -16.39
CA VAL A 23 24.83 -11.88 -15.67
C VAL A 23 26.14 -11.74 -16.44
N ASP A 24 26.60 -10.50 -16.61
CA ASP A 24 27.90 -10.16 -17.21
C ASP A 24 29.00 -11.13 -16.73
N PRO A 25 29.83 -11.70 -17.62
CA PRO A 25 30.82 -12.72 -17.30
C PRO A 25 31.88 -12.29 -16.27
N MET A 26 31.94 -11.01 -15.88
CA MET A 26 32.78 -10.52 -14.79
C MET A 26 32.09 -10.39 -13.43
N HIS A 27 30.78 -10.66 -13.32
CA HIS A 27 30.07 -10.54 -12.06
C HIS A 27 30.09 -11.86 -11.29
N THR A 28 30.98 -11.96 -10.30
CA THR A 28 30.90 -13.05 -9.33
C THR A 28 29.58 -12.91 -8.54
N THR A 29 28.84 -14.00 -8.39
CA THR A 29 27.58 -14.10 -7.63
C THR A 29 27.75 -13.96 -6.12
N HIS A 30 28.97 -13.66 -5.67
CA HIS A 30 29.28 -13.21 -4.34
C HIS A 30 29.69 -11.75 -4.43
N HIS A 31 28.80 -10.85 -4.03
CA HIS A 31 29.25 -9.51 -3.65
C HIS A 31 30.26 -9.70 -2.51
N GLY A 32 31.54 -9.53 -2.84
CA GLY A 32 32.59 -9.42 -1.84
C GLY A 32 32.22 -8.31 -0.85
N LYS A 33 32.73 -8.38 0.37
CA LYS A 33 32.45 -7.44 1.47
C LYS A 33 32.73 -5.96 1.15
N GLU A 34 33.18 -5.62 -0.05
CA GLU A 34 33.55 -4.28 -0.47
C GLU A 34 32.75 -3.87 -1.72
N LEU A 35 31.85 -2.89 -1.56
CA LEU A 35 31.24 -2.18 -2.69
C LEU A 35 32.29 -1.26 -3.32
N SER A 36 32.33 -1.19 -4.65
CA SER A 36 33.16 -0.20 -5.34
C SER A 36 32.71 1.23 -5.01
N GLN A 37 33.62 2.19 -5.14
CA GLN A 37 33.36 3.62 -4.91
C GLN A 37 32.20 4.15 -5.75
N GLU A 38 31.97 3.58 -6.94
CA GLU A 38 30.90 3.95 -7.85
C GLU A 38 29.54 3.43 -7.39
N CYS A 39 29.49 2.25 -6.78
CA CYS A 39 28.26 1.71 -6.19
C CYS A 39 27.86 2.46 -4.91
N MET A 40 28.84 2.99 -4.15
CA MET A 40 28.59 3.80 -2.94
C MET A 40 27.86 5.12 -3.19
N VAL A 41 27.78 5.56 -4.45
CA VAL A 41 27.01 6.75 -4.86
C VAL A 41 25.51 6.56 -4.59
N CYS A 42 25.02 5.35 -4.78
CA CYS A 42 23.60 5.01 -4.61
C CYS A 42 23.36 4.11 -3.39
N HIS A 43 24.33 3.26 -3.04
CA HIS A 43 24.18 2.27 -1.97
C HIS A 43 25.00 2.66 -0.75
N ARG A 44 24.34 2.95 0.37
CA ARG A 44 25.00 3.20 1.65
C ARG A 44 24.28 2.43 2.75
N CYS A 45 24.82 1.28 3.09
CA CYS A 45 24.35 0.47 4.21
C CYS A 45 24.96 0.96 5.53
N GLU A 46 24.33 0.62 6.65
CA GLU A 46 24.93 0.85 7.97
C GLU A 46 26.19 -0.01 8.15
N LYS A 47 27.03 0.35 9.13
CA LYS A 47 28.32 -0.31 9.36
C LYS A 47 28.12 -1.81 9.60
N GLY A 48 28.62 -2.64 8.68
CA GLY A 48 28.51 -4.10 8.73
C GLY A 48 27.34 -4.70 7.93
N GLN A 49 26.52 -3.88 7.27
CA GLN A 49 25.44 -4.32 6.37
C GLN A 49 25.86 -4.21 4.89
N PHE A 50 25.22 -5.00 4.02
CA PHE A 50 25.44 -5.02 2.58
C PHE A 50 24.09 -5.08 1.84
N PRO A 51 24.01 -4.57 0.58
CA PRO A 51 22.76 -4.58 -0.17
C PRO A 51 22.26 -6.00 -0.37
N THR A 52 20.99 -6.22 -0.07
CA THR A 52 20.28 -7.49 -0.32
C THR A 52 19.09 -7.22 -1.24
N LYS A 53 18.51 -8.28 -1.81
CA LYS A 53 17.29 -8.17 -2.63
C LYS A 53 16.11 -7.53 -1.86
N ALA A 54 16.05 -7.71 -0.54
CA ALA A 54 15.01 -7.14 0.32
C ALA A 54 15.33 -5.71 0.79
N ASN A 55 16.61 -5.38 0.95
CA ASN A 55 17.06 -4.05 1.34
C ASN A 55 18.29 -3.67 0.52
N LEU A 56 18.07 -2.89 -0.54
CA LEU A 56 19.10 -2.43 -1.45
C LEU A 56 20.02 -1.36 -0.82
N CYS A 57 19.76 -0.90 0.41
CA CYS A 57 20.49 0.19 1.06
C CYS A 57 20.60 1.46 0.20
N LEU A 58 19.57 1.76 -0.58
CA LEU A 58 19.60 2.95 -1.43
C LEU A 58 19.59 4.20 -0.54
N GLN A 59 20.59 5.06 -0.72
CA GLN A 59 20.60 6.39 -0.13
C GLN A 59 19.31 7.09 -0.56
N GLN A 60 18.51 7.57 0.40
CA GLN A 60 17.48 8.54 0.06
C GLN A 60 18.17 9.73 -0.58
N CYS A 61 17.89 9.96 -1.85
CA CYS A 61 18.31 11.18 -2.51
C CYS A 61 17.74 12.34 -1.69
N THR A 62 18.58 13.25 -1.23
CA THR A 62 18.22 14.38 -0.35
C THR A 62 17.32 15.42 -1.02
N ARG A 63 16.70 15.07 -2.16
CA ARG A 63 15.73 15.88 -2.87
C ARG A 63 14.34 15.47 -2.39
N PRO A 64 13.71 16.24 -1.48
CA PRO A 64 12.38 15.92 -1.01
C PRO A 64 11.40 16.08 -2.17
N PHE A 65 10.63 15.03 -2.46
CA PHE A 65 9.44 15.14 -3.29
C PHE A 65 8.22 14.87 -2.43
N LEU A 66 7.35 15.88 -2.32
CA LEU A 66 5.96 15.70 -1.92
C LEU A 66 5.14 15.59 -3.21
N PRO A 67 4.48 14.46 -3.48
CA PRO A 67 3.63 14.36 -4.66
C PRO A 67 2.43 15.28 -4.48
N LYS A 68 2.34 16.30 -5.32
CA LYS A 68 1.07 16.96 -5.66
C LYS A 68 0.66 16.44 -7.04
N ALA A 69 -0.55 15.91 -7.14
CA ALA A 69 -1.09 15.42 -8.39
C ALA A 69 -1.35 16.62 -9.31
N THR A 70 -0.64 16.71 -10.43
CA THR A 70 -0.94 17.66 -11.49
C THR A 70 -1.06 16.90 -12.80
N ALA A 71 -2.00 17.34 -13.64
CA ALA A 71 -2.45 16.67 -14.85
C ALA A 71 -1.30 16.39 -15.82
N THR A 72 -1.10 15.11 -16.15
CA THR A 72 -0.21 14.65 -17.20
C THR A 72 -0.91 14.74 -18.55
N GLN A 73 -0.18 15.03 -19.62
CA GLN A 73 -0.69 14.82 -20.98
C GLN A 73 -1.05 13.33 -21.14
N ASP A 74 -2.22 13.02 -21.69
CA ASP A 74 -2.71 11.64 -21.75
C ASP A 74 -1.84 10.75 -22.65
N VAL A 75 -1.27 11.33 -23.70
CA VAL A 75 -0.46 10.64 -24.70
C VAL A 75 0.77 11.48 -25.09
N VAL A 76 1.93 10.84 -25.15
CA VAL A 76 3.22 11.42 -25.60
C VAL A 76 3.74 10.60 -26.77
N ILE A 77 4.18 11.25 -27.84
CA ILE A 77 4.74 10.57 -29.02
C ILE A 77 6.28 10.55 -28.89
N ILE A 78 6.88 9.37 -29.06
CA ILE A 78 8.34 9.17 -29.06
C ILE A 78 8.78 8.85 -30.48
N ASP A 79 9.27 9.85 -31.21
CA ASP A 79 9.54 9.84 -32.66
C ASP A 79 11.04 9.85 -33.03
N ARG A 80 11.92 9.70 -32.04
CA ARG A 80 13.38 9.82 -32.21
C ARG A 80 14.03 8.76 -33.12
N LEU A 81 13.29 7.71 -33.51
CA LEU A 81 13.77 6.60 -34.36
C LEU A 81 12.96 6.42 -35.67
N MET A 82 12.24 7.45 -36.12
CA MET A 82 11.42 7.47 -37.35
C MET A 82 12.09 6.86 -38.60
N ASN A 83 13.42 6.92 -38.70
CA ASN A 83 14.16 6.40 -39.86
C ASN A 83 14.26 4.86 -39.90
N LYS A 84 13.81 4.12 -38.88
CA LYS A 84 13.87 2.65 -38.82
C LYS A 84 12.58 1.98 -38.32
N TYR A 85 11.78 2.70 -37.55
CA TYR A 85 10.53 2.22 -36.98
C TYR A 85 9.54 3.37 -36.87
N GLU A 86 8.24 3.06 -36.86
CA GLU A 86 7.21 4.06 -36.54
C GLU A 86 7.38 4.60 -35.11
N PRO A 87 6.90 5.84 -34.83
CA PRO A 87 6.88 6.41 -33.49
C PRO A 87 6.14 5.55 -32.49
N VAL A 88 6.62 5.55 -31.25
CA VAL A 88 5.90 4.92 -30.14
C VAL A 88 4.88 5.90 -29.59
N VAL A 89 3.61 5.51 -29.58
CA VAL A 89 2.53 6.26 -28.91
C VAL A 89 2.51 5.84 -27.44
N PHE A 90 2.99 6.70 -26.55
CA PHE A 90 3.11 6.40 -25.13
C PHE A 90 1.95 7.01 -24.33
N ALA A 91 1.05 6.17 -23.82
CA ALA A 91 -0.04 6.59 -22.93
C ALA A 91 0.50 6.94 -21.53
N HIS A 92 0.97 8.17 -21.35
CA HIS A 92 1.69 8.60 -20.15
C HIS A 92 0.82 8.55 -18.89
N ASN A 93 -0.44 8.99 -18.97
CA ASN A 93 -1.35 8.99 -17.81
C ASN A 93 -1.58 7.56 -17.29
N LEU A 94 -1.83 6.60 -18.20
CA LEU A 94 -1.99 5.19 -17.83
C LEU A 94 -0.74 4.66 -17.10
N HIS A 95 0.46 4.89 -17.65
CA HIS A 95 1.70 4.44 -17.01
C HIS A 95 1.96 5.13 -15.66
N ALA A 96 1.61 6.41 -15.52
CA ALA A 96 1.73 7.14 -14.26
C ALA A 96 0.78 6.60 -13.19
N THR A 97 -0.43 6.18 -13.56
CA THR A 97 -1.35 5.52 -12.61
C THR A 97 -0.84 4.14 -12.19
N MET A 98 -0.28 3.37 -13.13
CA MET A 98 0.30 2.06 -12.84
C MET A 98 1.54 2.16 -11.94
N SER A 99 2.37 3.20 -12.10
CA SER A 99 3.58 3.35 -11.32
C SER A 99 3.34 3.76 -9.87
N ALA A 100 2.13 4.19 -9.48
CA ALA A 100 1.81 4.65 -8.14
C ALA A 100 2.19 3.66 -7.02
N MET A 101 2.05 2.35 -7.27
CA MET A 101 2.40 1.28 -6.31
C MET A 101 3.90 0.95 -6.28
N SER A 102 4.60 1.20 -7.38
CA SER A 102 6.00 0.80 -7.60
C SER A 102 6.99 1.98 -7.56
N GLY A 103 6.60 3.13 -7.00
CA GLY A 103 7.49 4.30 -6.81
C GLY A 103 7.01 5.61 -7.44
N GLY A 104 5.83 5.62 -8.05
CA GLY A 104 5.20 6.79 -8.66
C GLY A 104 6.02 7.36 -9.82
N CYS A 105 6.05 8.69 -9.92
CA CYS A 105 6.82 9.40 -10.95
C CYS A 105 8.30 9.02 -10.94
N ASN A 106 8.84 8.74 -9.75
CA ASN A 106 10.26 8.40 -9.56
C ASN A 106 10.64 7.03 -10.12
N ASN A 107 9.65 6.18 -10.44
CA ASN A 107 9.91 4.90 -11.09
C ASN A 107 10.47 5.09 -12.52
N CYS A 108 10.12 6.20 -13.17
CA CYS A 108 10.58 6.52 -14.53
C CYS A 108 11.47 7.77 -14.55
N HIS A 109 11.08 8.81 -13.82
CA HIS A 109 11.79 10.09 -13.76
C HIS A 109 12.72 10.11 -12.56
N HIS A 110 14.01 10.13 -12.86
CA HIS A 110 15.06 10.13 -11.86
C HIS A 110 15.80 11.48 -11.91
N PHE A 111 16.33 11.90 -10.75
CA PHE A 111 17.05 13.16 -10.58
C PHE A 111 16.24 14.46 -10.81
N THR A 112 14.91 14.41 -10.74
CA THR A 112 14.03 15.59 -10.79
C THR A 112 13.92 16.25 -9.41
N GLN A 113 13.91 17.59 -9.36
CA GLN A 113 13.82 18.37 -8.10
C GLN A 113 12.38 18.81 -7.79
N SER A 114 11.62 19.17 -8.83
CA SER A 114 10.20 19.49 -8.74
C SER A 114 9.42 18.82 -9.88
N ILE A 115 8.08 18.83 -9.80
CA ILE A 115 7.23 18.31 -10.88
C ILE A 115 7.34 19.15 -12.16
N ASP A 116 7.62 20.44 -12.01
CA ASP A 116 7.82 21.38 -13.12
C ASP A 116 9.16 21.15 -13.84
N ASP A 117 10.08 20.41 -13.21
CA ASP A 117 11.37 20.02 -13.77
C ASP A 117 11.34 18.66 -14.48
N ILE A 118 10.19 17.99 -14.53
CA ILE A 118 10.08 16.69 -15.21
C ILE A 118 10.27 16.90 -16.72
N LYS A 119 11.43 16.46 -17.22
CA LYS A 119 11.77 16.47 -18.64
C LYS A 119 11.80 15.04 -19.17
N SER A 120 11.58 14.91 -20.49
CA SER A 120 11.75 13.62 -21.16
C SER A 120 13.23 13.18 -21.14
N CYS A 121 13.48 11.88 -21.25
CA CYS A 121 14.83 11.33 -21.33
C CYS A 121 15.65 12.01 -22.46
N GLY A 122 15.02 12.27 -23.61
CA GLY A 122 15.66 12.87 -24.78
C GLY A 122 15.81 14.40 -24.75
N THR A 123 14.96 15.11 -23.98
CA THR A 123 15.04 16.59 -23.86
C THR A 123 15.78 17.07 -22.62
N SER A 124 16.08 16.18 -21.67
CA SER A 124 16.82 16.50 -20.45
C SER A 124 18.32 16.78 -20.67
N GLY A 125 18.88 16.38 -21.82
CA GLY A 125 20.34 16.37 -22.05
C GLY A 125 21.08 15.29 -21.25
N CYS A 126 20.35 14.46 -20.50
CA CYS A 126 20.91 13.37 -19.70
C CYS A 126 21.09 12.06 -20.49
N HIS A 127 20.35 11.83 -21.58
CA HIS A 127 20.58 10.68 -22.45
C HIS A 127 20.73 11.17 -23.89
N SER A 128 21.86 10.84 -24.54
CA SER A 128 22.15 11.29 -25.90
C SER A 128 21.77 10.25 -26.95
N ASP A 129 21.42 10.73 -28.14
CA ASP A 129 21.13 9.92 -29.35
C ASP A 129 22.39 9.27 -29.93
N THR A 130 23.57 9.65 -29.44
CA THR A 130 24.83 9.10 -29.91
C THR A 130 24.98 7.64 -29.44
N ASN A 131 25.21 6.73 -30.40
CA ASN A 131 25.53 5.32 -30.18
C ASN A 131 26.92 5.11 -29.56
N VAL A 132 27.49 6.12 -28.91
CA VAL A 132 28.72 5.91 -28.15
C VAL A 132 28.34 4.94 -27.05
N VAL A 133 28.89 3.73 -27.14
CA VAL A 133 28.84 2.73 -26.08
C VAL A 133 29.60 3.34 -24.91
N ASN A 134 28.91 4.17 -24.15
CA ASN A 134 29.45 4.68 -22.91
C ASN A 134 29.39 3.47 -21.98
N LEU A 135 30.53 2.79 -21.82
CA LEU A 135 30.69 1.64 -20.92
C LEU A 135 30.31 1.98 -19.46
N LYS A 136 30.08 3.26 -19.16
CA LYS A 136 29.43 3.73 -17.94
C LYS A 136 27.93 3.39 -17.98
N MET A 137 27.60 2.21 -17.46
CA MET A 137 26.24 1.70 -17.23
C MET A 137 25.31 2.67 -16.44
N SER A 138 25.91 3.63 -15.74
CA SER A 138 25.23 4.70 -14.99
C SER A 138 24.54 5.76 -15.87
N LYS A 139 24.98 5.95 -17.12
CA LYS A 139 24.38 6.90 -18.08
C LYS A 139 24.30 6.27 -19.48
N PRO A 140 23.32 5.39 -19.74
CA PRO A 140 23.13 4.77 -21.05
C PRO A 140 22.77 5.80 -22.14
N SER A 141 22.93 5.39 -23.41
CA SER A 141 22.36 6.14 -24.54
C SER A 141 20.84 6.24 -24.43
N LEU A 142 20.22 7.16 -25.18
CA LEU A 142 18.77 7.33 -25.17
C LEU A 142 18.05 6.01 -25.52
N LYS A 143 18.55 5.30 -26.53
CA LYS A 143 18.06 3.96 -26.89
C LYS A 143 18.17 2.98 -25.72
N GLY A 144 19.31 2.93 -25.03
CA GLY A 144 19.52 2.03 -23.90
C GLY A 144 18.62 2.36 -22.70
N ALA A 145 18.40 3.65 -22.43
CA ALA A 145 17.53 4.12 -21.35
C ALA A 145 16.07 3.67 -21.55
N TYR A 146 15.50 3.89 -22.73
CA TYR A 146 14.13 3.46 -23.03
C TYR A 146 13.96 1.96 -22.96
N HIS A 147 14.81 1.18 -23.63
CA HIS A 147 14.67 -0.28 -23.61
C HIS A 147 14.85 -0.86 -22.20
N ARG A 148 15.78 -0.32 -21.40
CA ARG A 148 15.95 -0.78 -20.01
C ARG A 148 14.71 -0.49 -19.16
N GLN A 149 14.13 0.70 -19.30
CA GLN A 149 12.97 1.11 -18.51
C GLN A 149 11.68 0.39 -18.94
N CYS A 150 11.37 0.42 -20.24
CA CYS A 150 10.12 -0.11 -20.78
C CYS A 150 10.10 -1.64 -20.76
N LEU A 151 11.14 -2.29 -21.29
CA LEU A 151 11.21 -3.76 -21.33
C LEU A 151 11.40 -4.35 -19.94
N GLY A 152 12.06 -3.63 -19.03
CA GLY A 152 12.25 -4.08 -17.64
C GLY A 152 10.92 -4.35 -16.97
N CYS A 153 10.01 -3.37 -17.01
CA CYS A 153 8.67 -3.54 -16.48
C CYS A 153 7.90 -4.61 -17.27
N HIS A 154 7.82 -4.51 -18.59
CA HIS A 154 6.95 -5.39 -19.40
C HIS A 154 7.36 -6.86 -19.29
N ARG A 155 8.66 -7.15 -19.28
CA ARG A 155 9.17 -8.52 -19.07
C ARG A 155 8.71 -9.12 -17.75
N GLU A 156 8.55 -8.33 -16.69
CA GLU A 156 8.19 -8.85 -15.37
C GLU A 156 6.73 -9.30 -15.25
N TRP A 157 5.79 -8.67 -15.98
CA TRP A 157 4.37 -8.99 -15.84
C TRP A 157 3.75 -9.61 -17.09
N SER A 158 4.16 -9.19 -18.30
CA SER A 158 3.64 -9.77 -19.55
C SER A 158 4.55 -10.85 -20.14
N HIS A 159 5.84 -10.89 -19.73
CA HIS A 159 6.88 -11.73 -20.33
C HIS A 159 7.13 -11.47 -21.83
N ASP A 160 6.50 -10.43 -22.38
CA ASP A 160 6.62 -10.05 -23.78
C ASP A 160 7.59 -8.86 -23.93
N THR A 161 8.54 -9.01 -24.84
CA THR A 161 9.54 -7.99 -25.16
C THR A 161 9.69 -7.80 -26.68
N ASP A 162 8.72 -8.27 -27.46
CA ASP A 162 8.77 -8.17 -28.91
C ASP A 162 8.79 -6.71 -29.36
N CYS A 163 9.64 -6.41 -30.35
CA CYS A 163 9.81 -5.07 -30.87
C CYS A 163 8.48 -4.46 -31.36
N SER A 164 7.63 -5.32 -31.95
CA SER A 164 6.31 -4.96 -32.51
C SER A 164 5.31 -4.49 -31.47
N PHE A 165 5.51 -4.84 -30.20
CA PHE A 165 4.66 -4.40 -29.11
C PHE A 165 4.73 -2.87 -28.91
N CYS A 166 5.91 -2.28 -29.13
CA CYS A 166 6.12 -0.84 -29.01
C CYS A 166 6.22 -0.13 -30.37
N HIS A 167 6.78 -0.78 -31.38
CA HIS A 167 7.05 -0.20 -32.69
C HIS A 167 6.22 -0.88 -33.77
N ALA A 168 5.38 -0.13 -34.49
CA ALA A 168 4.83 -0.65 -35.74
C ALA A 168 5.94 -0.77 -36.80
N GLY A 169 5.94 -1.88 -37.55
CA GLY A 169 6.87 -2.08 -38.66
C GLY A 169 6.57 -1.11 -39.81
N LEU A 170 7.62 -0.60 -40.47
CA LEU A 170 7.50 0.23 -41.68
C LEU A 170 7.06 -0.65 -42.87
N THR A 171 5.81 -1.12 -42.88
CA THR A 171 5.22 -1.71 -44.09
C THR A 171 4.70 -0.58 -44.96
N SER A 172 5.25 -0.47 -46.17
CA SER A 172 4.91 0.52 -47.18
C SER A 172 3.40 0.81 -47.24
N GLY A 173 3.02 2.01 -46.80
CA GLY A 173 1.81 2.70 -47.23
C GLY A 173 0.51 1.91 -47.12
N LYS A 174 0.10 1.51 -45.92
CA LYS A 174 -1.31 1.43 -45.51
C LYS A 174 -1.40 1.16 -44.01
N SER A 175 -1.80 2.18 -43.25
CA SER A 175 -2.28 2.00 -41.89
C SER A 175 -3.52 1.10 -41.95
N THR A 176 -3.32 -0.18 -41.67
CA THR A 176 -4.40 -1.15 -41.48
C THR A 176 -4.63 -1.24 -39.97
N VAL A 177 -5.40 -0.28 -39.45
CA VAL A 177 -6.05 -0.45 -38.15
C VAL A 177 -7.18 -1.46 -38.35
N GLU A 178 -6.84 -2.73 -38.49
CA GLU A 178 -7.83 -3.81 -38.55
C GLU A 178 -7.31 -5.04 -37.81
N THR A 179 -7.47 -4.99 -36.49
CA THR A 179 -8.25 -5.91 -35.66
C THR A 179 -7.78 -5.64 -34.23
N MET A 180 -8.68 -5.22 -33.34
CA MET A 180 -8.32 -5.02 -31.93
C MET A 180 -7.87 -6.37 -31.37
N ASP A 181 -6.55 -6.50 -31.19
CA ASP A 181 -5.95 -7.60 -30.49
C ASP A 181 -6.47 -7.57 -29.04
N LYS A 182 -6.80 -8.72 -28.47
CA LYS A 182 -7.20 -8.82 -27.06
C LYS A 182 -6.06 -8.46 -26.11
N THR A 183 -4.83 -8.30 -26.62
CA THR A 183 -3.67 -7.76 -25.92
C THR A 183 -3.49 -6.25 -26.08
N ASP A 184 -4.33 -5.57 -26.88
CA ASP A 184 -4.33 -4.12 -27.05
C ASP A 184 -4.94 -3.42 -25.82
N ILE A 185 -4.12 -3.32 -24.78
CA ILE A 185 -4.37 -2.61 -23.53
C ILE A 185 -4.11 -1.11 -23.66
N VAL A 186 -3.68 -0.61 -24.83
CA VAL A 186 -3.33 0.79 -25.02
C VAL A 186 -4.58 1.65 -24.87
N GLY A 187 -4.68 2.34 -23.73
CA GLY A 187 -5.82 3.21 -23.40
C GLY A 187 -6.91 2.56 -22.53
N THR A 188 -6.78 1.28 -22.15
CA THR A 188 -7.69 0.68 -21.16
C THR A 188 -7.18 0.94 -19.75
N ILE A 189 -7.95 1.68 -18.96
CA ILE A 189 -7.62 2.00 -17.57
C ILE A 189 -7.68 0.72 -16.73
N HIS A 190 -6.63 0.45 -15.94
CA HIS A 190 -6.63 -0.70 -15.02
C HIS A 190 -7.81 -0.60 -14.05
N PRO A 191 -8.63 -1.66 -13.90
CA PRO A 191 -9.81 -1.61 -13.05
C PRO A 191 -9.42 -1.38 -11.59
N ARG A 192 -10.26 -0.68 -10.83
CA ARG A 192 -10.02 -0.45 -9.40
C ARG A 192 -9.80 -1.79 -8.69
N ILE A 193 -8.62 -1.96 -8.11
CA ILE A 193 -8.30 -3.12 -7.26
C ILE A 193 -9.12 -3.01 -5.98
N VAL A 194 -9.94 -4.03 -5.70
CA VAL A 194 -10.74 -4.11 -4.49
C VAL A 194 -10.12 -5.12 -3.52
N ALA A 195 -9.98 -4.70 -2.26
CA ALA A 195 -9.52 -5.56 -1.18
C ALA A 195 -10.49 -6.72 -0.94
N LYS A 196 -9.98 -7.95 -0.86
CA LYS A 196 -10.75 -9.07 -0.28
C LYS A 196 -11.09 -8.76 1.19
N PRO A 197 -12.20 -9.29 1.76
CA PRO A 197 -12.59 -9.01 3.15
C PRO A 197 -11.52 -9.39 4.17
N ALA A 198 -11.07 -10.65 4.12
CA ALA A 198 -10.11 -11.18 5.08
C ALA A 198 -9.22 -12.26 4.46
N TYR A 199 -8.06 -12.45 5.06
CA TYR A 199 -7.13 -13.53 4.79
C TYR A 199 -6.85 -14.31 6.07
N ILE A 200 -6.80 -15.64 5.95
CA ILE A 200 -6.51 -16.53 7.07
C ILE A 200 -5.18 -17.22 6.77
N PHE A 201 -4.22 -17.03 7.66
CA PHE A 201 -2.88 -17.59 7.54
C PHE A 201 -2.68 -18.66 8.61
N ASN A 202 -2.14 -19.80 8.20
CA ASN A 202 -1.67 -20.84 9.10
C ASN A 202 -0.20 -20.61 9.42
N THR A 203 0.15 -20.71 10.70
CA THR A 203 1.49 -20.45 11.21
C THR A 203 2.09 -21.70 11.84
N SER A 204 3.42 -21.76 11.90
CA SER A 204 4.17 -22.85 12.54
C SER A 204 4.21 -22.75 14.07
N HIS A 205 3.48 -21.80 14.66
CA HIS A 205 3.46 -21.56 16.11
C HIS A 205 2.72 -22.71 16.84
N LYS A 206 3.20 -23.10 18.03
CA LYS A 206 2.62 -24.21 18.80
C LYS A 206 1.21 -23.87 19.32
N GLU A 207 1.06 -22.68 19.87
CA GLU A 207 -0.20 -22.07 20.28
C GLU A 207 -0.49 -20.87 19.37
N GLY A 208 -1.76 -20.67 19.00
CA GLY A 208 -2.12 -19.56 18.12
C GLY A 208 -1.78 -19.82 16.65
N LYS A 209 -2.18 -20.99 16.13
CA LYS A 209 -1.84 -21.47 14.78
C LYS A 209 -2.44 -20.62 13.66
N VAL A 210 -3.43 -19.81 13.96
CA VAL A 210 -4.18 -19.02 12.99
C VAL A 210 -3.94 -17.53 13.22
N VAL A 211 -3.60 -16.83 12.14
CA VAL A 211 -3.56 -15.36 12.08
C VAL A 211 -4.59 -14.91 11.06
N THR A 212 -5.50 -14.03 11.47
CA THR A 212 -6.52 -13.46 10.60
C THR A 212 -6.17 -12.02 10.28
N PHE A 213 -6.11 -11.69 9.01
CA PHE A 213 -5.90 -10.32 8.53
C PHE A 213 -7.17 -9.83 7.86
N HIS A 214 -7.90 -8.94 8.54
CA HIS A 214 -9.08 -8.27 7.98
C HIS A 214 -8.63 -7.10 7.12
N HIS A 215 -8.54 -7.37 5.83
CA HIS A 215 -7.97 -6.42 4.87
C HIS A 215 -8.92 -5.24 4.65
N THR A 216 -10.24 -5.47 4.64
CA THR A 216 -11.24 -4.38 4.56
C THR A 216 -11.23 -3.48 5.78
N ASP A 217 -10.92 -3.99 6.97
CA ASP A 217 -10.81 -3.13 8.16
C ASP A 217 -9.66 -2.14 7.99
N HIS A 218 -8.53 -2.61 7.47
CA HIS A 218 -7.36 -1.76 7.24
C HIS A 218 -7.59 -0.69 6.17
N VAL A 219 -8.19 -1.06 5.03
CA VAL A 219 -8.37 -0.11 3.93
C VAL A 219 -9.62 0.75 4.05
N ASN A 220 -10.75 0.18 4.48
CA ASN A 220 -12.04 0.87 4.49
C ASN A 220 -12.33 1.51 5.85
N LEU A 221 -12.05 0.81 6.96
CA LEU A 221 -12.38 1.31 8.29
C LEU A 221 -11.28 2.22 8.84
N PHE A 222 -10.03 1.79 8.78
CA PHE A 222 -8.87 2.56 9.26
C PHE A 222 -8.31 3.52 8.19
N GLY A 223 -8.79 3.42 6.94
CA GLY A 223 -8.47 4.36 5.87
C GLY A 223 -7.03 4.30 5.36
N LEU A 224 -6.35 3.16 5.52
CA LEU A 224 -5.00 2.97 4.98
C LEU A 224 -5.03 2.91 3.45
N LYS A 225 -4.05 3.54 2.80
CA LYS A 225 -3.91 3.47 1.34
C LYS A 225 -3.26 2.15 0.96
N CYS A 226 -3.57 1.62 -0.22
CA CYS A 226 -2.94 0.39 -0.73
C CYS A 226 -1.40 0.51 -0.74
N THR A 227 -0.89 1.69 -1.13
CA THR A 227 0.54 2.02 -1.15
C THR A 227 1.16 2.15 0.22
N ASP A 228 0.40 2.15 1.32
CA ASP A 228 0.98 2.13 2.66
C ASP A 228 1.52 0.74 2.97
N CYS A 229 0.83 -0.32 2.55
CA CYS A 229 1.22 -1.72 2.76
C CYS A 229 2.02 -2.29 1.56
N HIS A 230 1.51 -2.12 0.34
CA HIS A 230 2.05 -2.67 -0.91
C HIS A 230 3.16 -1.80 -1.50
N LYS A 231 4.17 -1.43 -0.68
CA LYS A 231 5.32 -0.62 -1.11
C LYS A 231 6.36 -1.51 -1.80
N GLY A 232 6.58 -1.28 -3.08
CA GLY A 232 7.53 -2.07 -3.88
C GLY A 232 6.91 -3.32 -4.50
N ASP A 233 5.60 -3.47 -4.37
CA ASP A 233 4.83 -4.43 -5.15
C ASP A 233 4.84 -4.00 -6.63
N ASN A 234 4.92 -4.99 -7.52
CA ASN A 234 4.90 -4.79 -8.96
C ASN A 234 3.67 -5.48 -9.57
N CYS A 235 3.42 -5.18 -10.84
CA CYS A 235 2.28 -5.70 -11.59
C CYS A 235 2.26 -7.24 -11.62
N ALA A 236 3.44 -7.88 -11.59
CA ALA A 236 3.60 -9.33 -11.60
C ALA A 236 2.91 -10.02 -10.40
N LEU A 237 2.81 -9.38 -9.24
CA LEU A 237 2.13 -9.99 -8.09
C LEU A 237 0.66 -10.35 -8.36
N CYS A 238 0.01 -9.67 -9.31
CA CYS A 238 -1.37 -9.97 -9.70
C CYS A 238 -1.49 -10.50 -11.13
N HIS A 239 -0.59 -10.09 -12.02
CA HIS A 239 -0.67 -10.39 -13.46
C HIS A 239 0.33 -11.44 -13.93
N ASP A 240 1.23 -11.95 -13.08
CA ASP A 240 2.14 -13.02 -13.48
C ASP A 240 1.35 -14.27 -13.87
N ILE A 241 1.51 -14.67 -15.14
CA ILE A 241 0.87 -15.82 -15.77
C ILE A 241 1.39 -17.12 -15.11
N VAL A 242 2.61 -17.09 -14.56
CA VAL A 242 3.17 -18.17 -13.76
C VAL A 242 2.91 -17.85 -12.29
N LYS A 243 2.04 -18.62 -11.64
CA LYS A 243 1.69 -18.38 -10.23
C LYS A 243 2.95 -18.38 -9.36
N PRO A 244 3.24 -17.29 -8.61
CA PRO A 244 4.39 -17.26 -7.73
C PRO A 244 4.24 -18.33 -6.63
N GLU A 245 5.35 -18.96 -6.26
CA GLU A 245 5.42 -19.84 -5.09
C GLU A 245 4.87 -19.13 -3.85
N LYS A 246 4.22 -19.88 -2.96
CA LYS A 246 3.68 -19.36 -1.69
C LYS A 246 4.80 -18.75 -0.86
N LYS A 247 4.96 -17.42 -0.93
CA LYS A 247 5.92 -16.68 -0.10
C LYS A 247 5.43 -16.66 1.35
N PHE A 248 6.32 -17.01 2.27
CA PHE A 248 6.10 -16.80 3.70
C PHE A 248 6.00 -15.29 3.99
N VAL A 249 4.94 -14.90 4.70
CA VAL A 249 4.76 -13.51 5.14
C VAL A 249 5.63 -13.28 6.38
N LYS A 250 6.57 -12.34 6.29
CA LYS A 250 7.35 -11.89 7.45
C LYS A 250 6.57 -10.81 8.19
N HIS A 251 5.97 -11.15 9.33
CA HIS A 251 5.16 -10.18 10.10
C HIS A 251 5.99 -8.97 10.60
N VAL A 252 7.31 -9.12 10.80
CA VAL A 252 8.17 -8.02 11.30
C VAL A 252 8.27 -6.90 10.27
N GLU A 253 8.36 -7.27 8.99
CA GLU A 253 8.50 -6.33 7.88
C GLU A 253 7.14 -5.79 7.40
N THR A 254 6.03 -6.44 7.79
CA THR A 254 4.67 -6.13 7.31
C THR A 254 3.79 -5.53 8.41
N CYS A 255 3.45 -6.34 9.42
CA CYS A 255 2.56 -5.96 10.53
C CYS A 255 3.26 -5.06 11.57
N CYS A 256 4.46 -5.45 12.02
CA CYS A 256 5.17 -4.78 13.11
C CYS A 256 5.72 -3.39 12.74
N ARG A 257 5.63 -3.01 11.46
CA ARG A 257 5.94 -1.65 11.02
C ARG A 257 4.93 -0.62 11.55
N CYS A 258 3.70 -1.05 11.83
CA CYS A 258 2.63 -0.21 12.35
C CYS A 258 2.16 -0.63 13.75
N HIS A 259 2.17 -1.94 14.04
CA HIS A 259 1.80 -2.47 15.36
C HIS A 259 3.04 -2.67 16.22
N LEU A 260 3.09 -2.04 17.39
CA LEU A 260 4.20 -2.14 18.35
C LEU A 260 3.92 -3.11 19.50
N GLU A 261 2.85 -3.90 19.38
CA GLU A 261 2.41 -4.84 20.41
C GLU A 261 3.46 -5.95 20.60
N ASP A 262 3.81 -6.21 21.85
CA ASP A 262 4.72 -7.28 22.28
C ASP A 262 3.99 -8.62 22.54
N ASN A 263 2.66 -8.57 22.69
CA ASN A 263 1.84 -9.74 22.93
C ASN A 263 1.49 -10.48 21.64
N CYS A 264 2.09 -11.66 21.43
CA CYS A 264 1.82 -12.53 20.28
C CYS A 264 0.34 -12.86 20.08
N ASN A 265 -0.44 -12.96 21.17
CA ASN A 265 -1.88 -13.28 21.12
C ASN A 265 -2.70 -12.14 20.49
N PHE A 266 -2.12 -10.95 20.27
CA PHE A 266 -2.75 -9.89 19.50
C PHE A 266 -3.03 -10.34 18.06
N CYS A 267 -2.09 -11.03 17.43
CA CYS A 267 -2.23 -11.55 16.06
C CYS A 267 -2.57 -13.05 16.03
N HIS A 268 -1.95 -13.83 16.91
CA HIS A 268 -2.04 -15.29 16.91
C HIS A 268 -3.24 -15.78 17.73
N SER A 269 -3.94 -16.78 17.19
CA SER A 269 -5.16 -17.34 17.78
C SER A 269 -5.38 -18.78 17.32
N ASN A 270 -6.14 -19.57 18.07
CA ASN A 270 -6.43 -20.95 17.67
C ASN A 270 -7.56 -21.03 16.63
N THR A 271 -8.39 -19.98 16.56
CA THR A 271 -9.51 -19.84 15.63
C THR A 271 -9.44 -18.48 14.96
N PRO A 272 -10.03 -18.31 13.76
CA PRO A 272 -10.05 -17.02 13.09
C PRO A 272 -10.68 -15.93 13.97
N LYS A 273 -10.02 -14.77 14.06
CA LYS A 273 -10.53 -13.64 14.85
C LYS A 273 -11.65 -12.93 14.08
N PRO A 274 -12.68 -12.44 14.78
CA PRO A 274 -13.70 -11.61 14.15
C PRO A 274 -13.13 -10.26 13.66
N PRO A 275 -13.81 -9.57 12.74
CA PRO A 275 -13.48 -8.20 12.34
C PRO A 275 -13.47 -7.23 13.52
N PHE A 276 -12.87 -6.06 13.34
CA PHE A 276 -12.88 -5.02 14.35
C PHE A 276 -14.32 -4.61 14.68
N GLU A 277 -14.61 -4.59 15.98
CA GLU A 277 -15.83 -3.98 16.49
C GLU A 277 -15.51 -3.08 17.67
N HIS A 278 -15.97 -1.83 17.58
CA HIS A 278 -15.64 -0.79 18.53
C HIS A 278 -16.02 -1.18 19.97
N TYR A 279 -17.20 -1.79 20.16
CA TYR A 279 -17.64 -2.27 21.47
C TYR A 279 -16.70 -3.34 22.04
N ARG A 280 -16.35 -4.37 21.26
CA ARG A 280 -15.49 -5.46 21.74
C ARG A 280 -14.08 -4.98 22.07
N SER A 281 -13.59 -3.98 21.35
CA SER A 281 -12.23 -3.44 21.55
C SER A 281 -12.14 -2.37 22.64
N THR A 282 -13.20 -1.58 22.87
CA THR A 282 -13.16 -0.39 23.74
C THR A 282 -14.19 -0.40 24.86
N SER A 283 -15.10 -1.38 24.88
CA SER A 283 -16.31 -1.42 25.71
C SER A 283 -17.31 -0.29 25.45
N TRP A 284 -17.15 0.48 24.36
CA TRP A 284 -18.10 1.52 23.95
C TRP A 284 -18.78 1.16 22.63
N ALA A 285 -20.10 0.98 22.67
CA ALA A 285 -20.90 0.66 21.49
C ALA A 285 -21.26 1.93 20.70
N LEU A 286 -20.97 1.92 19.40
CA LEU A 286 -21.42 2.98 18.49
C LEU A 286 -22.86 2.72 18.10
N ASN A 287 -23.79 3.41 18.76
CA ASN A 287 -25.23 3.32 18.49
C ASN A 287 -25.58 3.87 17.09
N LYS A 288 -26.84 3.69 16.67
CA LYS A 288 -27.37 4.01 15.33
C LYS A 288 -26.87 5.32 14.72
N TYR A 289 -26.77 6.38 15.52
CA TYR A 289 -26.37 7.72 15.06
C TYR A 289 -24.85 7.94 15.02
N HIS A 290 -24.08 7.14 15.75
CA HIS A 290 -22.61 7.24 15.82
C HIS A 290 -21.89 6.20 14.95
N LYS A 291 -22.56 5.11 14.56
CA LYS A 291 -21.95 3.99 13.82
C LYS A 291 -21.35 4.37 12.46
N ASP A 292 -21.95 5.35 11.78
CA ASP A 292 -21.55 5.78 10.43
C ASP A 292 -20.63 7.01 10.45
N LEU A 293 -20.27 7.49 11.65
CA LEU A 293 -19.34 8.62 11.78
C LEU A 293 -17.92 8.20 11.40
N GLN A 294 -17.22 9.09 10.72
CA GLN A 294 -15.79 8.91 10.46
C GLN A 294 -15.03 8.95 11.80
N CYS A 295 -14.06 8.04 11.97
CA CYS A 295 -13.26 7.91 13.20
C CYS A 295 -12.66 9.24 13.67
N SER A 296 -12.29 10.10 12.72
CA SER A 296 -11.67 11.41 12.98
C SER A 296 -12.59 12.43 13.65
N LYS A 297 -13.92 12.24 13.58
CA LYS A 297 -14.89 13.09 14.25
C LYS A 297 -14.79 12.97 15.77
N CYS A 298 -14.37 11.81 16.28
CA CYS A 298 -14.17 11.58 17.70
C CYS A 298 -12.68 11.59 18.05
N HIS A 299 -11.86 10.83 17.33
CA HIS A 299 -10.46 10.60 17.67
C HIS A 299 -9.48 11.66 17.13
N GLY A 300 -9.97 12.63 16.37
CA GLY A 300 -9.14 13.63 15.70
C GLY A 300 -8.35 13.06 14.50
N PRO A 301 -7.30 13.76 14.02
CA PRO A 301 -6.53 13.32 12.86
C PRO A 301 -5.82 11.98 13.14
N LEU A 302 -5.78 11.06 12.15
CA LEU A 302 -5.14 9.73 12.29
C LEU A 302 -3.69 9.77 12.80
N LYS A 303 -2.94 10.85 12.53
CA LYS A 303 -1.56 11.04 13.03
C LYS A 303 -1.46 11.39 14.53
N LYS A 304 -2.56 11.82 15.13
CA LYS A 304 -2.71 12.19 16.55
C LYS A 304 -4.01 11.58 17.07
N PHE A 305 -4.17 10.29 16.85
CA PHE A 305 -5.36 9.56 17.28
C PHE A 305 -5.42 9.56 18.81
N THR A 306 -6.42 10.21 19.38
CA THR A 306 -6.59 10.33 20.84
C THR A 306 -7.81 9.56 21.32
N LYS A 307 -7.86 9.27 22.63
CA LYS A 307 -9.09 8.79 23.26
C LYS A 307 -9.99 10.01 23.52
N PRO A 308 -11.15 10.14 22.84
CA PRO A 308 -12.09 11.22 23.10
C PRO A 308 -12.76 11.06 24.47
N SER A 309 -13.32 12.16 24.95
CA SER A 309 -14.24 12.11 26.09
C SER A 309 -15.52 11.38 25.70
N THR A 310 -16.04 10.56 26.60
CA THR A 310 -17.34 9.88 26.44
C THR A 310 -18.51 10.73 26.93
N VAL A 311 -18.24 11.93 27.47
CA VAL A 311 -19.27 12.86 27.94
C VAL A 311 -19.89 13.57 26.74
N CYS A 312 -21.20 13.42 26.58
CA CYS A 312 -21.96 13.84 25.39
C CYS A 312 -21.83 15.35 25.12
N THR A 313 -21.79 16.17 26.16
CA THR A 313 -21.70 17.64 26.08
C THR A 313 -20.38 18.16 25.48
N ASN A 314 -19.35 17.32 25.42
CA ASN A 314 -18.08 17.68 24.78
C ASN A 314 -18.14 17.65 23.24
N CYS A 315 -19.20 17.05 22.67
CA CYS A 315 -19.39 16.98 21.23
C CYS A 315 -20.74 17.58 20.79
N HIS A 316 -21.77 17.48 21.63
CA HIS A 316 -23.08 18.05 21.38
C HIS A 316 -23.28 19.28 22.27
N ILE A 317 -23.77 20.38 21.70
CA ILE A 317 -23.87 21.68 22.38
C ILE A 317 -25.30 22.26 22.45
N HIS A 318 -26.28 21.55 21.88
CA HIS A 318 -27.69 21.95 21.87
C HIS A 318 -28.49 20.95 22.69
N TRP A 319 -28.61 21.24 23.99
CA TRP A 319 -29.33 20.42 24.98
C TRP A 319 -30.43 21.28 25.61
N ASP A 320 -31.41 21.61 24.78
CA ASP A 320 -32.58 22.40 25.17
C ASP A 320 -33.83 21.52 25.09
N VAL A 321 -34.77 21.77 26.01
CA VAL A 321 -36.09 21.13 26.01
C VAL A 321 -36.77 21.40 24.66
N GLY A 322 -37.34 20.36 24.07
CA GLY A 322 -37.96 20.41 22.74
C GLY A 322 -37.00 20.39 21.54
N VAL A 323 -35.68 20.48 21.76
CA VAL A 323 -34.65 20.33 20.70
C VAL A 323 -33.98 18.96 20.79
N PHE A 324 -33.72 18.47 22.00
CA PHE A 324 -33.13 17.15 22.22
C PHE A 324 -34.21 16.06 22.27
N ASP A 325 -34.09 15.05 21.38
CA ASP A 325 -34.97 13.88 21.36
C ASP A 325 -34.41 12.77 22.25
N HIS A 326 -35.04 12.50 23.39
CA HIS A 326 -34.63 11.43 24.32
C HIS A 326 -34.65 10.04 23.68
N GLY A 327 -35.45 9.82 22.63
CA GLY A 327 -35.51 8.58 21.88
C GLY A 327 -34.17 8.14 21.31
N VAL A 328 -33.22 9.07 21.12
CA VAL A 328 -31.84 8.73 20.69
C VAL A 328 -31.07 7.91 21.73
N THR A 329 -31.48 7.95 22.99
CA THR A 329 -30.92 7.15 24.09
C THR A 329 -31.66 5.82 24.29
N GLY A 330 -32.76 5.60 23.55
CA GLY A 330 -33.59 4.38 23.63
C GLY A 330 -34.81 4.51 24.53
N LEU A 331 -35.08 5.69 25.09
CA LEU A 331 -36.25 5.98 25.92
C LEU A 331 -37.03 7.15 25.31
N VAL A 332 -38.32 6.96 25.02
CA VAL A 332 -39.23 8.03 24.60
C VAL A 332 -40.02 8.47 25.81
N LEU A 333 -39.86 9.74 26.21
CA LEU A 333 -40.59 10.32 27.34
C LEU A 333 -42.08 10.46 27.00
N ASN A 334 -42.95 10.31 27.99
CA ASN A 334 -44.39 10.56 27.84
C ASN A 334 -44.71 12.06 27.89
N ASP A 335 -45.96 12.42 27.59
CA ASP A 335 -46.41 13.81 27.54
C ASP A 335 -46.19 14.58 28.86
N ASP A 336 -46.20 13.88 30.00
CA ASP A 336 -45.99 14.50 31.32
C ASP A 336 -44.52 14.85 31.59
N HIS A 337 -43.55 14.10 31.02
CA HIS A 337 -42.12 14.29 31.28
C HIS A 337 -41.38 15.00 30.13
N ILE A 338 -41.98 15.07 28.94
CA ILE A 338 -41.29 15.59 27.74
C ILE A 338 -41.04 17.12 27.78
N GLU A 339 -41.84 17.86 28.56
CA GLU A 339 -41.72 19.32 28.72
C GLU A 339 -40.88 19.75 29.92
N GLU A 340 -40.47 18.81 30.78
CA GLU A 340 -39.70 19.11 31.99
C GLU A 340 -38.24 19.51 31.67
N ASP A 341 -37.67 20.40 32.48
CA ASP A 341 -36.27 20.78 32.32
C ASP A 341 -35.35 19.59 32.64
N CYS A 342 -34.24 19.48 31.90
CA CYS A 342 -33.29 18.40 32.09
C CYS A 342 -32.81 18.26 33.54
N GLU A 343 -32.70 19.36 34.28
CA GLU A 343 -32.22 19.37 35.67
C GLU A 343 -33.19 18.72 36.66
N VAL A 344 -34.48 18.60 36.31
CA VAL A 344 -35.49 17.94 37.15
C VAL A 344 -35.14 16.47 37.37
N CYS A 345 -34.66 15.79 36.33
CA CYS A 345 -34.23 14.39 36.42
C CYS A 345 -32.71 14.25 36.53
N HIS A 346 -31.94 15.06 35.82
CA HIS A 346 -30.48 15.03 35.83
C HIS A 346 -29.95 16.16 36.70
N ILE A 347 -29.83 15.91 38.00
CA ILE A 347 -29.32 16.89 38.99
C ILE A 347 -27.97 17.46 38.55
N ASP A 348 -27.79 18.77 38.70
CA ASP A 348 -26.63 19.53 38.22
C ASP A 348 -26.36 19.38 36.70
N ARG A 349 -27.35 18.89 35.95
CA ARG A 349 -27.26 18.49 34.54
C ARG A 349 -26.15 17.46 34.29
N ASP A 350 -25.90 16.57 35.26
CA ASP A 350 -24.95 15.46 35.11
C ASP A 350 -25.59 14.23 34.45
N PHE A 351 -25.51 14.20 33.13
CA PHE A 351 -26.01 13.09 32.30
C PHE A 351 -25.16 11.80 32.39
N SER A 352 -24.05 11.80 33.13
CA SER A 352 -23.24 10.60 33.34
C SER A 352 -23.76 9.71 34.46
N THR A 353 -24.68 10.23 35.28
CA THR A 353 -25.31 9.54 36.41
C THR A 353 -26.75 9.16 36.09
N SER A 354 -27.32 8.26 36.91
CA SER A 354 -28.72 7.88 36.76
C SER A 354 -29.64 9.02 37.19
N PRO A 355 -30.76 9.25 36.48
CA PRO A 355 -31.70 10.30 36.82
C PRO A 355 -32.37 10.06 38.19
N SER A 356 -32.73 11.15 38.87
CA SER A 356 -33.47 11.12 40.12
C SER A 356 -34.97 11.24 39.86
N CYS A 357 -35.75 10.35 40.48
CA CYS A 357 -37.22 10.42 40.50
C CYS A 357 -37.75 10.91 41.87
N GLY A 358 -36.91 10.87 42.91
CA GLY A 358 -37.30 11.05 44.31
C GLY A 358 -37.73 12.47 44.69
N GLU A 359 -37.40 13.47 43.88
CA GLU A 359 -37.81 14.86 44.12
C GLU A 359 -39.32 15.06 43.85
N CYS A 360 -39.94 14.19 43.05
CA CYS A 360 -41.37 14.28 42.70
C CYS A 360 -42.17 13.02 43.08
N HIS A 361 -41.52 11.89 43.30
CA HIS A 361 -42.18 10.61 43.57
C HIS A 361 -41.56 9.89 44.77
N ASP A 362 -42.41 9.42 45.69
CA ASP A 362 -41.97 8.72 46.90
C ASP A 362 -41.60 7.25 46.65
N ASP A 363 -42.24 6.60 45.66
CA ASP A 363 -42.16 5.15 45.43
C ASP A 363 -41.69 4.76 44.00
N ILE A 364 -41.27 5.72 43.18
CA ILE A 364 -40.84 5.48 41.78
C ILE A 364 -39.31 5.57 41.72
N SER A 365 -38.66 4.62 41.05
CA SER A 365 -37.20 4.63 40.92
C SER A 365 -36.69 4.16 39.55
N TYR A 366 -35.65 4.81 39.05
CA TYR A 366 -34.93 4.37 37.85
C TYR A 366 -33.86 3.33 38.23
N PRO A 367 -33.70 2.22 37.48
CA PRO A 367 -34.28 1.91 36.15
C PRO A 367 -35.55 1.05 36.15
N ASP A 368 -36.12 0.75 37.31
CA ASP A 368 -37.25 -0.18 37.45
C ASP A 368 -38.56 0.42 36.91
N ASP A 369 -38.77 1.71 37.16
CA ASP A 369 -39.87 2.51 36.63
C ASP A 369 -39.31 3.56 35.65
N LEU A 370 -39.95 3.69 34.48
CA LEU A 370 -39.47 4.55 33.40
C LEU A 370 -40.44 5.71 33.17
N PRO A 371 -39.93 6.95 32.96
CA PRO A 371 -40.76 8.11 32.63
C PRO A 371 -41.22 8.11 31.16
N GLY A 372 -41.67 6.95 30.67
CA GLY A 372 -42.03 6.73 29.27
C GLY A 372 -41.80 5.28 28.81
N GLU A 373 -41.63 5.10 27.49
CA GLU A 373 -41.51 3.79 26.87
C GLU A 373 -40.10 3.54 26.29
N ARG A 374 -39.56 2.34 26.54
CA ARG A 374 -38.30 1.92 25.90
C ARG A 374 -38.56 1.54 24.45
N LEU A 375 -37.76 2.11 23.55
CA LEU A 375 -37.70 1.65 22.17
C LEU A 375 -37.14 0.24 22.14
N SER A 376 -37.94 -0.69 21.61
CA SER A 376 -37.44 -2.01 21.25
C SER A 376 -36.48 -1.84 20.07
N HIS A 377 -35.20 -2.15 20.30
CA HIS A 377 -34.16 -2.12 19.27
C HIS A 377 -34.16 -3.37 18.39
#